data_AF-A0A8H6HX68-F1
#
_entry.id   AF-A0A8H6HX68-F1
#
_cell.length_a   1.000
_cell.length_b   1.000
_cell.length_c   1.000
_cell.angle_alpha   90.00
_cell.angle_beta   90.00
_cell.angle_gamma   90.00
#
_symmetry.space_group_name_H-M   'P 1'
#
loop_
_entity.id
_entity.type
_entity.pdbx_description
1 polymer ?
#
loop_
_entity_poly.entity_id
_entity_poly.type
_entity_poly.pdbx_seq_one_letter_code
_entity_poly.pdbx_strand_id
1 'polypeptide(L)'
;MLPLNVGIMTVIALGSVCMREHFHTERYIFPVGYEVTRRYLSTINPSVEVVYHCTILDGGDGPKFQIVPADTPERPVIAGTATGAWSSMR
;
A
#
# COMPACT_ATOMS: atom_id res chain seq x y z
N MET A 1 -4.76 13.36 -14.59
CA MET A 1 -3.52 13.81 -13.91
C MET A 1 -3.55 13.28 -12.48
N LEU A 2 -2.40 12.98 -11.88
CA LEU A 2 -2.27 12.56 -10.47
C LEU A 2 -1.86 13.77 -9.61
N PRO A 3 -2.20 13.78 -8.30
CA PRO A 3 -2.93 12.75 -7.56
C PRO A 3 -4.42 12.66 -7.95
N LEU A 4 -5.02 11.46 -7.82
CA LEU A 4 -6.43 11.20 -8.17
C LEU A 4 -7.17 10.55 -7.00
N ASN A 5 -8.29 11.14 -6.59
CA ASN A 5 -9.17 10.54 -5.58
C ASN A 5 -10.04 9.45 -6.22
N VAL A 6 -9.97 8.23 -5.68
CA VAL A 6 -10.75 7.06 -6.09
C VAL A 6 -11.36 6.43 -4.84
N GLY A 7 -12.63 6.76 -4.59
CA GLY A 7 -13.33 6.32 -3.38
C GLY A 7 -12.64 6.82 -2.11
N ILE A 8 -12.22 5.90 -1.25
CA ILE A 8 -11.55 6.19 0.03
C ILE A 8 -10.02 6.37 -0.09
N MET A 9 -9.47 6.26 -1.30
CA MET A 9 -8.02 6.34 -1.54
C MET A 9 -7.69 7.53 -2.44
N THR A 10 -6.49 8.07 -2.26
CA THR A 10 -5.89 8.99 -3.21
C THR A 10 -4.72 8.28 -3.87
N VAL A 11 -4.78 8.12 -5.20
CA VAL A 11 -3.70 7.56 -6.01
C VAL A 11 -2.64 8.63 -6.24
N ILE A 12 -1.41 8.34 -5.85
CA ILE A 12 -0.26 9.23 -5.99
C ILE A 12 0.57 8.83 -7.22
N ALA A 13 0.82 7.54 -7.40
CA ALA A 13 1.54 6.98 -8.55
C ALA A 13 0.91 5.66 -9.00
N LEU A 14 0.87 5.43 -10.32
CA LEU A 14 0.36 4.17 -10.89
C LEU A 14 1.40 3.05 -10.92
N GLY A 15 2.69 3.37 -10.73
CA GLY A 15 3.78 2.40 -10.85
C GLY A 15 3.99 1.90 -12.27
N SER A 16 4.70 0.78 -12.40
CA SER A 16 4.99 0.10 -13.66
C SER A 16 4.57 -1.37 -13.60
N VAL A 17 3.88 -1.83 -14.64
CA VAL A 17 3.47 -3.24 -14.75
C VAL A 17 4.70 -4.13 -14.89
N CYS A 18 4.82 -5.12 -14.01
CA CYS A 18 5.88 -6.12 -14.06
C CYS A 18 5.35 -7.40 -14.69
N MET A 19 5.98 -7.86 -15.78
CA MET A 19 5.56 -9.05 -16.53
C MET A 19 6.08 -10.36 -15.93
N ARG A 20 6.90 -10.30 -14.87
CA ARG A 20 7.37 -11.50 -14.15
C ARG A 20 6.18 -12.21 -13.50
N GLU A 21 6.33 -13.52 -13.31
CA GLU A 21 5.37 -14.33 -12.57
C GLU A 21 5.12 -13.72 -11.18
N HIS A 22 3.94 -13.99 -10.61
CA HIS A 22 3.49 -13.53 -9.29
C HIS A 22 3.21 -12.02 -9.13
N PHE A 23 3.58 -11.16 -10.07
CA PHE A 23 3.18 -9.73 -10.08
C PHE A 23 1.79 -9.46 -10.65
N HIS A 24 1.07 -10.52 -10.97
CA HIS A 24 -0.28 -10.46 -11.49
C HIS A 24 -1.00 -11.78 -11.22
N THR A 25 -2.33 -11.69 -11.19
CA THR A 25 -3.26 -12.82 -11.18
C THR A 25 -4.23 -12.61 -12.34
N GLU A 26 -5.16 -13.54 -12.54
CA GLU A 26 -6.25 -13.36 -13.51
C GLU A 26 -7.09 -12.09 -13.22
N ARG A 27 -7.16 -11.64 -11.97
CA ARG A 27 -8.03 -10.52 -11.54
C ARG A 27 -7.30 -9.21 -11.24
N TYR A 28 -5.99 -9.26 -11.02
CA TYR A 28 -5.23 -8.12 -10.49
C TYR A 28 -3.86 -8.04 -11.13
N ILE A 29 -3.40 -6.81 -11.38
CA ILE A 29 -2.00 -6.49 -11.62
C ILE A 29 -1.45 -5.76 -10.39
N PHE A 30 -0.17 -5.96 -10.08
CA PHE A 30 0.50 -5.34 -8.94
C PHE A 30 1.69 -4.50 -9.43
N PRO A 31 1.45 -3.27 -9.92
CA PRO A 31 2.51 -2.44 -10.49
C PRO A 31 3.55 -2.07 -9.43
N VAL A 32 4.82 -2.24 -9.75
CA VAL A 32 5.94 -1.80 -8.89
C VAL A 32 5.95 -0.28 -8.84
N GLY A 33 6.02 0.29 -7.64
CA GLY A 33 5.93 1.73 -7.40
C GLY A 33 4.50 2.27 -7.45
N TYR A 34 3.47 1.42 -7.46
CA TYR A 34 2.10 1.88 -7.23
C TYR A 34 2.02 2.48 -5.83
N GLU A 35 1.44 3.68 -5.72
CA GLU A 35 1.41 4.47 -4.50
C GLU A 35 0.03 5.07 -4.29
N VAL A 36 -0.52 4.84 -3.10
CA VAL A 36 -1.79 5.44 -2.64
C VAL A 36 -1.67 5.91 -1.21
N THR A 37 -2.46 6.91 -0.87
CA THR A 37 -2.75 7.25 0.53
C THR A 37 -4.18 6.90 0.88
N ARG A 38 -4.39 6.40 2.10
CA ARG A 38 -5.70 6.16 2.70
C ARG A 38 -5.76 6.81 4.07
N ARG A 39 -6.82 7.55 4.36
CA ARG A 39 -7.10 8.05 5.71
C ARG A 39 -7.87 6.99 6.49
N TYR A 40 -7.41 6.64 7.69
CA TYR A 40 -8.06 5.66 8.56
C TYR A 40 -7.66 5.88 10.03
N LEU A 41 -8.33 5.20 10.96
CA LEU A 41 -8.00 5.28 12.40
C LEU A 41 -6.55 4.90 12.65
N SER A 42 -5.87 5.63 13.53
CA SER A 42 -4.49 5.30 13.91
C SER A 42 -4.43 4.07 14.82
N THR A 43 -3.35 3.30 14.70
CA THR A 43 -3.13 2.14 15.58
C THR A 43 -2.58 2.53 16.95
N ILE A 44 -2.03 3.74 17.08
CA ILE A 44 -1.47 4.26 18.34
C ILE A 44 -2.54 4.95 19.19
N ASN A 45 -3.33 5.81 18.56
CA ASN A 45 -4.44 6.52 19.18
C ASN A 45 -5.73 6.30 18.36
N PRO A 46 -6.63 5.41 18.80
CA PRO A 46 -7.88 5.10 18.09
C PRO A 46 -8.88 6.26 18.00
N SER A 47 -8.66 7.38 18.70
CA SER A 47 -9.53 8.55 18.64
C SER A 47 -9.24 9.48 17.45
N VAL A 48 -8.13 9.25 16.74
CA VAL A 48 -7.71 10.08 15.62
C VAL A 48 -7.54 9.25 14.36
N GLU A 49 -7.78 9.89 13.22
CA GLU A 49 -7.40 9.36 11.92
C GLU A 49 -6.03 9.88 11.52
N VAL A 50 -5.27 9.00 10.89
CA VAL A 50 -3.97 9.29 10.29
C VAL A 50 -3.97 8.88 8.84
N VAL A 51 -2.98 9.36 8.09
CA VAL A 51 -2.75 8.95 6.71
C VAL A 51 -1.88 7.70 6.72
N TYR A 52 -2.30 6.69 5.99
CA TYR A 52 -1.51 5.51 5.68
C TYR A 52 -1.01 5.60 4.25
N HIS A 53 0.30 5.57 4.09
CA HIS A 53 0.96 5.57 2.80
C HIS A 53 1.22 4.13 2.38
N CYS A 54 0.62 3.69 1.27
CA CYS A 54 0.71 2.32 0.80
C CYS A 54 1.49 2.28 -0.51
N THR A 55 2.48 1.38 -0.59
CA THR A 55 3.33 1.22 -1.77
C THR A 55 3.48 -0.25 -2.14
N ILE A 56 3.42 -0.55 -3.44
CA ILE A 56 3.82 -1.87 -3.95
C ILE A 56 5.29 -1.81 -4.33
N LEU A 57 6.12 -2.56 -3.61
CA LEU A 57 7.56 -2.68 -3.83
C LEU A 57 7.89 -3.91 -4.69
N ASP A 58 9.02 -3.87 -5.39
CA ASP A 58 9.59 -5.04 -6.02
C ASP A 58 10.25 -5.93 -4.96
N GLY A 59 9.65 -7.09 -4.67
CA GLY A 59 10.18 -8.06 -3.72
C GLY A 59 11.12 -9.08 -4.32
N GLY A 60 11.53 -8.93 -5.59
CA GLY A 60 12.31 -9.94 -6.32
C GLY A 60 11.42 -11.06 -6.88
N ASP A 61 10.89 -11.90 -5.98
CA ASP A 61 10.09 -13.08 -6.33
C ASP A 61 8.58 -12.79 -6.45
N GLY A 62 8.17 -11.55 -6.14
CA GLY A 62 6.78 -11.12 -6.16
C GLY A 62 6.61 -9.73 -5.54
N PRO A 63 5.40 -9.15 -5.58
CA PRO A 63 5.14 -7.84 -5.00
C PRO A 63 5.23 -7.89 -3.46
N LYS A 64 5.75 -6.82 -2.86
CA LYS A 64 5.64 -6.57 -1.43
C LYS A 64 4.76 -5.36 -1.18
N PHE A 65 3.79 -5.50 -0.29
CA PHE A 65 2.85 -4.47 0.06
C PHE A 65 3.33 -3.80 1.33
N GLN A 66 3.81 -2.56 1.21
CA GLN A 66 4.25 -1.74 2.32
C GLN A 66 3.13 -0.79 2.74
N ILE A 67 2.95 -0.60 4.05
CA ILE A 67 2.09 0.42 4.64
C ILE A 67 2.91 1.19 5.67
N VAL A 68 2.92 2.52 5.56
CA VAL A 68 3.58 3.44 6.49
C VAL A 68 2.53 4.37 7.09
N PRO A 69 2.21 4.25 8.38
CA PRO A 69 1.36 5.19 9.09
C PRO A 69 2.09 6.53 9.30
N ALA A 70 1.42 7.66 9.09
CA ALA A 70 2.04 8.98 9.21
C ALA A 70 2.44 9.36 10.64
N ASP A 71 1.84 8.73 11.65
CA ASP A 71 2.11 8.92 13.07
C ASP A 71 3.22 8.00 13.62
N THR A 72 3.56 6.92 12.90
CA THR A 72 4.67 6.01 13.21
C THR A 72 5.48 5.62 11.96
N PRO A 73 6.08 6.60 11.28
CA PRO A 73 6.78 6.37 10.01
C PRO A 73 7.97 5.40 10.12
N GLU A 74 8.53 5.22 11.32
CA GLU A 74 9.62 4.31 11.61
C GLU A 74 9.19 2.83 11.73
N ARG A 75 7.88 2.56 11.69
CA ARG A 75 7.31 1.20 11.83
C ARG A 75 6.54 0.77 10.57
N PRO A 76 7.18 0.69 9.40
CA PRO A 76 6.52 0.22 8.20
C PRO A 76 6.12 -1.25 8.35
N VAL A 77 4.91 -1.60 7.91
CA VAL A 77 4.49 -2.99 7.77
C VAL A 77 4.69 -3.43 6.33
N ILE A 78 5.35 -4.56 6.11
CA ILE A 78 5.58 -5.13 4.78
C ILE A 78 5.09 -6.58 4.76
N ALA A 79 4.25 -6.92 3.78
CA ALA A 79 3.73 -8.28 3.60
C ALA A 79 3.66 -8.70 2.13
N GLY A 80 3.41 -9.99 1.88
CA GLY A 80 3.24 -10.53 0.52
C GLY A 80 1.87 -10.24 -0.12
N THR A 81 0.91 -9.74 0.64
CA THR A 81 -0.43 -9.36 0.14
C THR A 81 -0.92 -8.07 0.79
N ALA A 82 -1.80 -7.34 0.09
CA ALA A 82 -2.40 -6.11 0.61
C ALA A 82 -3.16 -6.36 1.92
N THR A 83 -3.96 -7.44 1.98
CA THR A 83 -4.68 -7.84 3.19
C THR A 83 -3.72 -8.19 4.33
N GLY A 84 -2.65 -8.94 4.04
CA GLY A 84 -1.65 -9.30 5.05
C GLY A 84 -0.97 -8.08 5.66
N ALA A 85 -0.67 -7.05 4.86
CA ALA A 85 -0.09 -5.81 5.35
C ALA A 85 -1.08 -5.08 6.27
N TRP A 86 -2.34 -4.93 5.86
CA TRP A 86 -3.37 -4.28 6.68
C TRP A 86 -3.67 -5.03 7.99
N SER A 87 -3.84 -6.35 7.93
CA SER A 87 -4.15 -7.18 9.10
C SER A 87 -3.00 -7.26 10.10
N SER A 88 -1.77 -6.94 9.69
CA SER A 88 -0.60 -6.98 10.56
C SER A 88 -0.34 -5.65 11.28
N MET A 89 -1.09 -4.58 10.96
CA MET A 89 -0.95 -3.32 11.68
C MET A 89 -1.43 -3.46 13.12
N ARG A 90 -0.62 -2.93 14.04
CA ARG A 90 -0.82 -2.98 15.49
C ARG A 90 -0.48 -1.65 16.12
#